data_AF-A0A0M8MEX8-F1
#
_entry.id   AF-A0A0M8MEX8-F1
#
_cell.length_a   1.000
_cell.length_b   1.000
_cell.length_c   1.000
_cell.angle_alpha   90.00
_cell.angle_beta   90.00
_cell.angle_gamma   90.00
#
_symmetry.space_group_name_H-M   'P 1'
#
loop_
_entity.id
_entity.type
_entity.pdbx_description
1 polymer ?
#
loop_
_entity_poly.entity_id
_entity_poly.type
_entity_poly.pdbx_seq_one_letter_code
_entity_poly.pdbx_strand_id
1 'polypeptide(L)'
;MKVAILTTLTDELVHFELTPADSDTINGDQVIVEVIDHDPVETLWRATLPVIREDDGVWRGAMDLDPFDSERRIFEIRRLTLPTAEGDGAVPVASPEVHLDDDSRLHAEPETPGTWASGNTAQAELDARLAQRAALRTQVLTVPGATGAKIYSCVMVVTGLLISQIQQVQGIEVRPLAVSTIGTDVETVLNDILPQLGHGVQMPKGEWLKLQDKQHAAILHIRNIGADDAESAARLADRAANDLLDLLALRRGARGVVLGGALLHTSENGTQIRPMRVGPGYHGNLAVGVISGEDTRTLLALWSASQADGRARLWLSMRADALRDSRADYRFFGMFNLLEAIAHELLPDTHPVVDDAGQPFVMSMGKRGPVNYTMKQARGAVWALAQHVSRAFPTSLSSYSSRRYVPDPSKPGGLKEVDGDLWKDLKLWVDVRNLVAHEGTIRSPSGTPLVGKRGDLGAELKALANPPGDAEVGFWLLSRNIEALTHDTLNAYLRGLL
;
A
#
# COMPACT_ATOMS: atom_id res chain seq x y z
N MET A 1 -29.40 27.82 4.07
CA MET A 1 -28.54 28.13 5.25
C MET A 1 -27.16 28.50 4.72
N LYS A 2 -26.53 29.57 5.22
CA LYS A 2 -25.20 29.99 4.71
C LYS A 2 -24.12 29.29 5.52
N VAL A 3 -23.14 28.74 4.82
CA VAL A 3 -21.94 28.16 5.45
C VAL A 3 -20.74 28.96 5.03
N ALA A 4 -19.94 29.35 6.01
CA ALA A 4 -18.60 29.87 5.78
C ALA A 4 -17.60 28.88 6.36
N ILE A 5 -16.56 28.58 5.59
CA ILE A 5 -15.38 27.90 6.11
C ILE A 5 -14.32 28.96 6.38
N LEU A 6 -13.95 29.09 7.65
CA LEU A 6 -12.93 30.00 8.12
C LEU A 6 -11.71 29.18 8.54
N THR A 7 -10.53 29.63 8.12
CA THR A 7 -9.27 29.14 8.68
C THR A 7 -8.59 30.25 9.45
N THR A 8 -8.00 29.89 10.58
CA THR A 8 -7.02 30.73 11.28
C THR A 8 -5.62 30.41 10.75
N LEU A 9 -4.77 31.43 10.71
CA LEU A 9 -3.43 31.41 10.10
C LEU A 9 -2.43 30.42 10.73
N THR A 10 -2.79 29.73 11.81
CA THR A 10 -1.82 29.04 12.68
C THR A 10 -2.18 27.63 13.08
N ASP A 11 -3.42 27.17 12.86
CA ASP A 11 -3.85 25.87 13.38
C ASP A 11 -4.29 24.96 12.22
N GLU A 12 -3.91 23.69 12.30
CA GLU A 12 -4.24 22.58 11.38
C GLU A 12 -5.75 22.23 11.42
N LEU A 13 -6.59 23.24 11.61
CA LEU A 13 -7.97 23.15 12.06
C LEU A 13 -8.86 23.98 11.14
N VAL A 14 -9.84 23.34 10.54
CA VAL A 14 -10.84 24.01 9.70
C VAL A 14 -12.08 24.29 10.54
N HIS A 15 -12.44 25.57 10.63
CA HIS A 15 -13.64 26.01 11.32
C HIS A 15 -14.81 26.15 10.36
N PHE A 16 -15.92 25.52 10.72
CA PHE A 16 -17.19 25.64 10.02
C PHE A 16 -18.08 26.60 10.79
N GLU A 17 -18.55 27.65 10.15
CA GLU A 17 -19.56 28.56 10.68
C GLU A 17 -20.85 28.41 9.87
N LEU A 18 -21.94 27.98 10.53
CA LEU A 18 -23.27 27.99 9.92
C LEU A 18 -24.05 29.20 10.43
N THR A 19 -24.54 30.01 9.48
CA THR A 19 -25.44 31.14 9.78
C THR A 19 -26.82 30.85 9.20
N PRO A 20 -27.90 30.97 10.00
CA PRO A 20 -29.25 30.73 9.50
C PRO A 20 -29.64 31.85 8.52
N ALA A 21 -30.34 31.49 7.45
CA ALA A 21 -30.75 32.45 6.42
C ALA A 21 -31.93 33.33 6.87
N ASP A 22 -32.79 32.78 7.74
CA ASP A 22 -33.92 33.44 8.38
C ASP A 22 -33.88 33.17 9.90
N SER A 23 -34.41 34.08 10.72
CA SER A 23 -34.34 34.02 12.19
C SER A 23 -35.14 32.88 12.83
N ASP A 24 -35.96 32.16 12.06
CA ASP A 24 -36.87 31.14 12.58
C ASP A 24 -36.49 29.73 12.09
N THR A 25 -36.55 28.77 13.02
CA THR A 25 -36.80 27.31 12.82
C THR A 25 -35.68 26.26 12.85
N ILE A 26 -34.49 26.51 13.41
CA ILE A 26 -33.62 25.40 13.86
C ILE A 26 -33.62 25.33 15.39
N ASN A 27 -34.50 24.49 15.93
CA ASN A 27 -34.51 24.12 17.35
C ASN A 27 -33.51 22.98 17.56
N GLY A 28 -32.31 23.31 18.03
CA GLY A 28 -31.27 22.34 18.37
C GLY A 28 -29.94 23.02 18.64
N ASP A 29 -29.25 22.56 19.68
CA ASP A 29 -27.92 23.08 20.07
C ASP A 29 -26.79 22.47 19.24
N GLN A 30 -27.11 21.50 18.39
CA GLN A 30 -26.14 20.76 17.58
C GLN A 30 -26.70 20.47 16.18
N VAL A 31 -25.83 20.52 15.17
CA VAL A 31 -26.08 20.02 13.82
C VAL A 31 -24.94 19.07 13.43
N ILE A 32 -25.24 18.03 12.66
CA ILE A 32 -24.22 17.14 12.10
C ILE A 32 -24.00 17.54 10.64
N VAL A 33 -22.78 17.95 10.31
CA VAL A 33 -22.34 18.35 8.98
C VAL A 33 -21.62 17.20 8.32
N GLU A 34 -22.06 16.81 7.13
CA GLU A 34 -21.36 15.86 6.28
C GLU A 34 -20.48 16.60 5.27
N VAL A 35 -19.17 16.38 5.35
CA VAL A 35 -18.16 17.01 4.50
C VAL A 35 -17.48 15.95 3.64
N ILE A 36 -17.29 16.25 2.36
CA ILE A 36 -16.50 15.45 1.41
C ILE A 36 -15.28 16.27 0.97
N ASP A 37 -14.09 15.68 1.06
CA ASP A 37 -12.87 16.23 0.45
C ASP A 37 -12.71 15.71 -0.98
N HIS A 38 -12.59 16.62 -1.93
CA HIS A 38 -12.37 16.31 -3.32
C HIS A 38 -10.89 16.38 -3.66
N ASP A 39 -10.20 15.24 -3.61
CA ASP A 39 -8.81 15.09 -4.01
C ASP A 39 -8.66 14.90 -5.56
N PRO A 40 -7.60 15.38 -6.23
CA PRO A 40 -7.45 15.25 -7.69
C PRO A 40 -7.30 13.82 -8.22
N VAL A 41 -7.06 12.84 -7.35
CA VAL A 41 -6.94 11.41 -7.66
C VAL A 41 -8.22 10.65 -7.31
N GLU A 42 -8.84 10.95 -6.16
CA GLU A 42 -10.00 10.22 -5.65
C GLU A 42 -10.98 11.06 -4.82
N THR A 43 -12.12 10.46 -4.48
CA THR A 43 -13.15 11.06 -3.60
C THR A 43 -13.32 10.15 -2.39
N LEU A 44 -12.23 9.93 -1.64
CA LEU A 44 -12.22 8.94 -0.57
C LEU A 44 -12.61 9.49 0.80
N TRP A 45 -12.46 10.79 1.01
CA TRP A 45 -12.60 11.31 2.36
C TRP A 45 -13.99 11.92 2.57
N ARG A 46 -14.71 11.33 3.52
CA ARG A 46 -16.01 11.79 4.00
C ARG A 46 -15.97 11.79 5.52
N ALA A 47 -16.36 12.89 6.13
CA ALA A 47 -16.51 12.98 7.57
C ALA A 47 -17.87 13.54 7.95
N THR A 48 -18.29 13.19 9.16
CA THR A 48 -19.43 13.80 9.84
C THR A 48 -18.91 14.56 11.04
N LEU A 49 -19.11 15.88 11.04
CA LEU A 49 -18.66 16.78 12.08
C LEU A 49 -19.86 17.29 12.89
N PRO A 50 -19.83 17.20 14.22
CA PRO A 50 -20.76 17.94 15.04
C PRO A 50 -20.39 19.43 15.07
N VAL A 51 -21.36 20.30 14.77
CA VAL A 51 -21.25 21.75 15.00
C VAL A 51 -22.22 22.16 16.10
N ILE A 52 -21.76 23.00 17.01
CA ILE A 52 -22.48 23.39 18.23
C ILE A 52 -22.90 24.84 18.10
N ARG A 53 -24.14 25.15 18.51
CA ARG A 53 -24.64 26.52 18.55
C ARG A 53 -24.00 27.27 19.71
N GLU A 54 -23.39 28.41 19.42
CA GLU A 54 -22.84 29.32 20.43
C GLU A 54 -23.87 30.38 20.86
N ASP A 55 -23.52 31.16 21.88
CA ASP A 55 -24.39 32.18 22.49
C ASP A 55 -24.79 33.30 21.51
N ASP A 56 -23.98 33.53 20.48
CA ASP A 56 -24.28 34.47 19.38
C ASP A 56 -25.26 33.91 18.34
N GLY A 57 -25.68 32.66 18.52
CA GLY A 57 -26.61 31.96 17.64
C GLY A 57 -25.98 31.35 16.39
N VAL A 58 -24.65 31.44 16.22
CA VAL A 58 -23.89 30.81 15.14
C VAL A 58 -23.51 29.38 15.54
N TRP A 59 -23.59 28.44 14.61
CA TRP A 59 -23.08 27.09 14.86
C TRP A 59 -21.63 26.98 14.43
N ARG A 60 -20.75 26.58 15.36
CA ARG A 60 -19.32 26.40 15.13
C ARG A 60 -18.91 24.95 15.35
N GLY A 61 -18.05 24.46 14.49
CA GLY A 61 -17.36 23.20 14.69
C GLY A 61 -16.01 23.23 14.00
N ALA A 62 -15.15 22.30 14.38
CA ALA A 62 -13.76 22.37 14.03
C ALA A 62 -13.22 20.97 13.73
N MET A 63 -12.41 20.86 12.69
CA MET A 63 -11.95 19.59 12.16
C MET A 63 -10.45 19.63 11.94
N ASP A 64 -9.73 18.66 12.53
CA ASP A 64 -8.30 18.50 12.29
C ASP A 64 -8.08 18.04 10.85
N LEU A 65 -7.22 18.76 10.15
CA LEU A 65 -6.72 18.37 8.85
C LEU A 65 -5.39 17.65 9.01
N ASP A 66 -5.19 16.61 8.19
CA ASP A 66 -3.87 16.00 8.07
C ASP A 66 -2.87 17.02 7.47
N PRO A 67 -1.82 17.45 8.21
CA PRO A 67 -0.86 18.44 7.74
C PRO A 67 0.04 17.92 6.61
N PHE A 68 0.01 16.61 6.31
CA PHE A 68 0.82 16.00 5.26
C PHE A 68 0.21 16.10 3.86
N ASP A 69 -0.96 16.72 3.72
CA ASP A 69 -1.55 16.99 2.41
C ASP A 69 -1.04 18.32 1.84
N SER A 70 -0.12 18.25 0.88
CA SER A 70 0.48 19.43 0.24
C SER A 70 -0.39 20.06 -0.84
N GLU A 71 -1.51 19.44 -1.21
CA GLU A 71 -2.41 19.97 -2.23
C GLU A 71 -3.53 20.79 -1.59
N ARG A 72 -3.94 21.85 -2.29
CA ARG A 72 -5.09 22.66 -1.87
C ARG A 72 -6.30 21.76 -1.75
N ARG A 73 -7.18 21.99 -0.78
CA ARG A 73 -8.38 21.17 -0.56
C ARG A 73 -9.63 21.78 -1.22
N ILE A 74 -10.60 20.92 -1.55
CA ILE A 74 -11.97 21.37 -1.86
C ILE A 74 -12.92 20.56 -0.99
N PHE A 75 -13.73 21.25 -0.21
CA PHE A 75 -14.78 20.64 0.57
C PHE A 75 -16.15 20.83 -0.06
N GLU A 76 -16.90 19.73 -0.17
CA GLU A 76 -18.32 19.71 -0.45
C GLU A 76 -19.09 19.37 0.82
N ILE A 77 -19.91 20.31 1.29
CA ILE A 77 -20.86 20.09 2.37
C ILE A 77 -22.12 19.47 1.76
N ARG A 78 -22.26 18.16 1.96
CA ARG A 78 -23.33 17.37 1.34
C ARG A 78 -24.63 17.41 2.10
N ARG A 79 -24.53 17.36 3.42
CA ARG A 79 -25.69 17.14 4.27
C ARG A 79 -25.54 17.88 5.58
N LEU A 80 -26.64 18.46 6.02
CA LEU A 80 -26.83 18.99 7.37
C LEU A 80 -27.98 18.23 8.00
N THR A 81 -27.70 17.56 9.11
CA THR A 81 -28.67 16.71 9.80
C THR A 81 -28.86 17.20 11.23
N LEU A 82 -30.10 17.42 11.64
CA LEU A 82 -30.40 17.73 13.04
C LEU A 82 -30.42 16.42 13.84
N PRO A 83 -29.73 16.34 15.00
CA PRO A 83 -29.86 15.21 15.89
C PRO A 83 -31.33 15.14 16.33
N THR A 84 -31.94 13.96 16.18
CA THR A 84 -33.27 13.72 16.72
C THR A 84 -33.17 13.66 18.24
N ALA A 85 -34.03 14.38 18.95
CA ALA A 85 -34.11 14.29 20.40
C ALA A 85 -34.32 12.82 20.78
N GLU A 86 -33.40 12.25 21.57
CA GLU A 86 -33.53 10.90 22.12
C GLU A 86 -34.77 10.86 23.04
N GLY A 87 -35.93 10.56 22.45
CA GLY A 87 -37.12 10.22 23.21
C GLY A 87 -37.02 8.76 23.63
N ASP A 88 -36.99 8.52 24.95
CA ASP A 88 -37.01 7.18 25.58
C ASP A 88 -37.91 6.19 24.82
N GLY A 89 -37.31 5.33 24.00
CA GLY A 89 -37.96 4.17 23.38
C GLY A 89 -38.75 4.40 22.08
N ALA A 90 -38.69 5.57 21.43
CA ALA A 90 -39.37 5.77 20.14
C ALA A 90 -38.49 5.37 18.93
N VAL A 91 -39.10 4.75 17.92
CA VAL A 91 -38.47 4.43 16.63
C VAL A 91 -37.81 5.68 16.05
N PRO A 92 -36.55 5.63 15.58
CA PRO A 92 -35.86 6.80 15.05
C PRO A 92 -36.64 7.37 13.86
N VAL A 93 -37.26 8.53 14.06
CA VAL A 93 -37.84 9.33 12.99
C VAL A 93 -36.67 9.84 12.13
N ALA A 94 -36.80 9.80 10.81
CA ALA A 94 -35.76 10.31 9.92
C ALA A 94 -35.45 11.77 10.29
N SER A 95 -34.17 12.06 10.59
CA SER A 95 -33.72 13.41 10.91
C SER A 95 -34.05 14.35 9.75
N PRO A 96 -34.65 15.53 10.01
CA PRO A 96 -34.90 16.51 8.97
C PRO A 96 -33.55 16.98 8.38
N GLU A 97 -33.48 16.98 7.04
CA GLU A 97 -32.35 17.54 6.31
C GLU A 97 -32.52 19.05 6.17
N VAL A 98 -31.47 19.81 6.48
CA VAL A 98 -31.45 21.26 6.23
C VAL A 98 -30.92 21.52 4.83
N HIS A 99 -31.67 22.27 4.02
CA HIS A 99 -31.23 22.66 2.69
C HIS A 99 -30.14 23.75 2.73
N LEU A 100 -29.05 23.45 2.03
CA LEU A 100 -27.95 24.37 1.77
C LEU A 100 -28.16 25.10 0.46
N ASP A 101 -27.88 26.40 0.47
CA ASP A 101 -27.77 27.24 -0.72
C ASP A 101 -26.64 26.67 -1.60
N ASP A 102 -26.81 26.65 -2.92
CA ASP A 102 -25.84 26.00 -3.82
C ASP A 102 -24.42 26.57 -3.67
N ASP A 103 -24.30 27.89 -3.49
CA ASP A 103 -23.02 28.58 -3.26
C ASP A 103 -22.37 28.26 -1.90
N SER A 104 -23.13 27.71 -0.94
CA SER A 104 -22.63 27.35 0.40
C SER A 104 -22.19 25.89 0.49
N ARG A 105 -22.36 25.09 -0.57
CA ARG A 105 -21.99 23.67 -0.57
C ARG A 105 -20.52 23.46 -0.87
N LEU A 106 -19.91 24.27 -1.72
CA LEU A 106 -18.56 24.05 -2.20
C LEU A 106 -17.62 25.15 -1.72
N HIS A 107 -16.50 24.73 -1.15
CA HIS A 107 -15.46 25.61 -0.61
C HIS A 107 -14.10 25.13 -1.08
N ALA A 108 -13.31 26.00 -1.69
CA ALA A 108 -11.95 25.73 -2.13
C ALA A 108 -10.94 26.49 -1.27
N GLU A 109 -9.90 25.79 -0.84
CA GLU A 109 -8.84 26.35 0.00
C GLU A 109 -8.08 27.44 -0.76
N PRO A 110 -7.84 28.62 -0.16
CA PRO A 110 -7.10 29.70 -0.80
C PRO A 110 -5.59 29.41 -0.89
N GLU A 111 -4.87 30.09 -1.79
CA GLU A 111 -3.40 29.94 -1.91
C GLU A 111 -2.65 30.50 -0.72
N THR A 112 -3.25 31.49 -0.07
CA THR A 112 -2.74 32.14 1.13
C THR A 112 -3.78 32.01 2.22
N PRO A 113 -3.38 31.87 3.49
CA PRO A 113 -4.31 31.73 4.61
C PRO A 113 -5.39 32.83 4.58
N GLY A 114 -6.64 32.43 4.75
CA GLY A 114 -7.79 33.32 4.68
C GLY A 114 -9.11 32.59 4.40
N THR A 115 -10.13 33.34 4.05
CA THR A 115 -11.47 32.79 3.75
C THR A 115 -11.42 31.87 2.53
N TRP A 116 -12.07 30.72 2.63
CA TRP A 116 -12.18 29.78 1.52
C TRP A 116 -13.05 30.36 0.41
N ALA A 117 -12.66 30.13 -0.84
CA ALA A 117 -13.44 30.57 -1.99
C ALA A 117 -14.68 29.68 -2.13
N SER A 118 -15.84 30.26 -2.48
CA SER A 118 -17.09 29.52 -2.69
C SER A 118 -17.75 29.86 -4.04
N GLY A 119 -18.89 29.26 -4.34
CA GLY A 119 -19.62 29.46 -5.60
C GLY A 119 -18.80 29.08 -6.84
N ASN A 120 -18.79 29.96 -7.86
CA ASN A 120 -18.16 29.70 -9.17
C ASN A 120 -16.67 29.34 -9.08
N THR A 121 -15.92 29.93 -8.15
CA THR A 121 -14.48 29.64 -8.01
C THR A 121 -14.26 28.22 -7.49
N ALA A 122 -15.01 27.81 -6.47
CA ALA A 122 -14.93 26.45 -5.94
C ALA A 122 -15.44 25.42 -6.96
N GLN A 123 -16.48 25.76 -7.73
CA GLN A 123 -16.98 24.90 -8.80
C GLN A 123 -15.94 24.71 -9.92
N ALA A 124 -15.27 25.78 -10.36
CA ALA A 124 -14.23 25.68 -11.40
C ALA A 124 -13.05 24.79 -10.96
N GLU A 125 -12.63 24.90 -9.69
CA GLU A 125 -11.59 24.06 -9.10
C GLU A 125 -12.06 22.59 -8.98
N LEU A 126 -13.33 22.35 -8.63
CA LEU A 126 -13.91 21.00 -8.60
C LEU A 126 -13.95 20.40 -10.01
N ASP A 127 -14.39 21.15 -11.01
CA ASP A 127 -14.40 20.72 -12.41
C ASP A 127 -12.99 20.38 -12.90
N ALA A 128 -11.99 21.18 -12.50
CA ALA A 128 -10.59 20.89 -12.79
C ALA A 128 -10.12 19.56 -12.18
N ARG A 129 -10.48 19.27 -10.91
CA ARG A 129 -10.15 17.97 -10.27
C ARG A 129 -10.88 16.82 -10.91
N LEU A 130 -12.15 16.98 -11.26
CA LEU A 130 -12.91 15.97 -11.98
C LEU A 130 -12.28 15.69 -13.36
N ALA A 131 -11.82 16.73 -14.05
CA ALA A 131 -11.08 16.59 -15.30
C ALA A 131 -9.73 15.88 -15.12
N GLN A 132 -8.99 16.17 -14.05
CA GLN A 132 -7.74 15.46 -13.71
C GLN A 132 -7.98 13.98 -13.39
N ARG A 133 -8.96 13.66 -12.55
CA ARG A 133 -9.38 12.29 -12.28
C ARG A 133 -9.76 11.57 -13.58
N ALA A 134 -10.55 12.22 -14.43
CA ALA A 134 -10.95 11.68 -15.72
C ALA A 134 -9.73 11.42 -16.61
N ALA A 135 -8.79 12.36 -16.69
CA ALA A 135 -7.55 12.23 -17.45
C ALA A 135 -6.72 11.02 -16.96
N LEU A 136 -6.54 10.87 -15.64
CA LEU A 136 -5.88 9.71 -15.04
C LEU A 136 -6.58 8.40 -15.42
N ARG A 137 -7.92 8.36 -15.44
CA ARG A 137 -8.69 7.17 -15.86
C ARG A 137 -8.46 6.86 -17.33
N THR A 138 -8.46 7.88 -18.17
CA THR A 138 -8.44 7.74 -19.64
C THR A 138 -7.04 7.66 -20.24
N GLN A 139 -5.99 7.75 -19.42
CA GLN A 139 -4.62 7.69 -19.89
C GLN A 139 -4.36 6.41 -20.70
N VAL A 140 -3.78 6.59 -21.89
CA VAL A 140 -3.47 5.49 -22.80
C VAL A 140 -2.09 4.93 -22.44
N LEU A 141 -2.03 3.63 -22.14
CA LEU A 141 -0.77 2.91 -22.03
C LEU A 141 -0.30 2.50 -23.43
N THR A 142 0.79 3.08 -23.91
CA THR A 142 1.26 2.86 -25.29
C THR A 142 2.46 1.91 -25.32
N VAL A 143 2.40 0.91 -26.20
CA VAL A 143 3.54 0.02 -26.48
C VAL A 143 4.69 0.86 -27.06
N PRO A 144 5.93 0.78 -26.53
CA PRO A 144 7.05 1.53 -27.07
C PRO A 144 7.24 1.27 -28.58
N GLY A 145 7.24 2.36 -29.37
CA GLY A 145 7.38 2.30 -30.83
C GLY A 145 6.10 1.98 -31.61
N ALA A 146 4.96 1.73 -30.95
CA ALA A 146 3.69 1.52 -31.63
C ALA A 146 3.14 2.83 -32.21
N THR A 147 2.39 2.72 -33.30
CA THR A 147 1.69 3.87 -33.90
C THR A 147 0.50 4.32 -33.06
N GLY A 148 0.00 3.44 -32.18
CA GLY A 148 -1.17 3.70 -31.34
C GLY A 148 -2.50 3.69 -32.09
N ALA A 149 -2.51 3.22 -33.35
CA ALA A 149 -3.70 3.26 -34.21
C ALA A 149 -4.87 2.41 -33.69
N LYS A 150 -4.62 1.41 -32.84
CA LYS A 150 -5.67 0.60 -32.19
C LYS A 150 -5.60 0.78 -30.68
N ILE A 151 -6.78 0.94 -30.08
CA ILE A 151 -6.96 1.05 -28.64
C ILE A 151 -7.65 -0.22 -28.14
N TYR A 152 -6.98 -0.93 -27.24
CA TYR A 152 -7.48 -2.11 -26.56
C TYR A 152 -7.89 -1.77 -25.13
N SER A 153 -8.83 -2.54 -24.57
CA SER A 153 -9.19 -2.55 -23.14
C SER A 153 -8.87 -3.93 -22.57
N CYS A 154 -8.35 -4.01 -21.36
CA CYS A 154 -8.03 -5.29 -20.73
C CYS A 154 -8.66 -5.41 -19.34
N VAL A 155 -9.42 -6.47 -19.12
CA VAL A 155 -10.07 -6.77 -17.83
C VAL A 155 -9.52 -8.08 -17.31
N MET A 156 -8.95 -8.09 -16.11
CA MET A 156 -8.31 -9.24 -15.50
C MET A 156 -8.94 -9.56 -14.14
N VAL A 157 -9.12 -10.85 -13.86
CA VAL A 157 -9.48 -11.34 -12.53
C VAL A 157 -8.20 -11.61 -11.76
N VAL A 158 -8.02 -10.91 -10.64
CA VAL A 158 -6.90 -11.05 -9.73
C VAL A 158 -7.37 -11.75 -8.47
N THR A 159 -6.68 -12.80 -8.03
CA THR A 159 -6.91 -13.47 -6.74
C THR A 159 -5.83 -13.12 -5.71
N GLY A 160 -6.10 -13.37 -4.44
CA GLY A 160 -5.19 -13.08 -3.32
C GLY A 160 -5.07 -11.58 -3.03
N LEU A 161 -6.00 -10.79 -3.58
CA LEU A 161 -6.06 -9.35 -3.40
C LEU A 161 -7.44 -9.01 -2.85
N LEU A 162 -7.48 -8.74 -1.55
CA LEU A 162 -8.63 -8.15 -0.92
C LEU A 162 -8.47 -6.64 -0.99
N ILE A 163 -9.41 -5.93 -1.59
CA ILE A 163 -9.49 -4.47 -1.55
C ILE A 163 -10.92 -4.10 -1.19
N SER A 164 -11.10 -3.03 -0.42
CA SER A 164 -12.42 -2.55 -0.02
C SER A 164 -12.91 -1.38 -0.88
N GLN A 165 -11.97 -0.69 -1.52
CA GLN A 165 -12.21 0.50 -2.32
C GLN A 165 -11.54 0.35 -3.69
N ILE A 166 -12.02 1.13 -4.65
CA ILE A 166 -11.37 1.21 -5.96
C ILE A 166 -9.98 1.83 -5.75
N GLN A 167 -8.95 1.19 -6.29
CA GLN A 167 -7.59 1.72 -6.33
C GLN A 167 -7.27 2.11 -7.77
N GLN A 168 -6.58 3.22 -8.00
CA GLN A 168 -6.35 3.73 -9.35
C GLN A 168 -4.92 4.24 -9.55
N VAL A 169 -4.34 3.91 -10.71
CA VAL A 169 -3.13 4.57 -11.22
C VAL A 169 -3.37 5.01 -12.66
N GLN A 170 -2.37 5.59 -13.32
CA GLN A 170 -2.46 6.07 -14.70
C GLN A 170 -2.98 4.97 -15.65
N GLY A 171 -4.23 5.09 -16.11
CA GLY A 171 -4.87 4.18 -17.07
C GLY A 171 -5.27 2.80 -16.53
N ILE A 172 -5.03 2.51 -15.25
CA ILE A 172 -5.31 1.21 -14.62
C ILE A 172 -6.14 1.41 -13.37
N GLU A 173 -7.15 0.57 -13.21
CA GLU A 173 -8.07 0.59 -12.07
C GLU A 173 -8.18 -0.82 -11.47
N VAL A 174 -8.19 -0.92 -10.15
CA VAL A 174 -8.43 -2.17 -9.43
C VAL A 174 -9.71 -2.01 -8.60
N ARG A 175 -10.72 -2.82 -8.88
CA ARG A 175 -12.04 -2.78 -8.26
C ARG A 175 -12.27 -3.95 -7.33
N PRO A 176 -12.91 -3.74 -6.16
CA PRO A 176 -13.33 -4.84 -5.31
C PRO A 176 -14.36 -5.71 -6.04
N LEU A 177 -14.24 -7.02 -5.94
CA LEU A 177 -15.28 -7.94 -6.41
C LEU A 177 -16.31 -8.11 -5.29
N ALA A 178 -17.47 -7.46 -5.45
CA ALA A 178 -18.51 -7.38 -4.41
C ALA A 178 -19.06 -8.75 -3.96
N VAL A 179 -19.08 -9.73 -4.86
CA VAL A 179 -19.52 -11.10 -4.57
C VAL A 179 -18.57 -12.07 -5.28
N SER A 180 -17.67 -12.71 -4.51
CA SER A 180 -16.96 -13.89 -4.98
C SER A 180 -17.69 -15.13 -4.47
N THR A 181 -18.51 -15.75 -5.31
CA THR A 181 -19.06 -17.06 -4.99
C THR A 181 -17.97 -18.12 -5.15
N ILE A 182 -17.85 -18.98 -4.15
CA ILE A 182 -16.93 -20.12 -4.13
C ILE A 182 -17.17 -21.01 -5.36
N GLY A 183 -16.09 -21.43 -6.03
CA GLY A 183 -16.16 -22.39 -7.13
C GLY A 183 -16.63 -21.80 -8.47
N THR A 184 -16.84 -20.49 -8.54
CA THR A 184 -17.17 -19.81 -9.79
C THR A 184 -15.97 -19.76 -10.73
N ASP A 185 -16.20 -20.12 -12.00
CA ASP A 185 -15.20 -20.05 -13.05
C ASP A 185 -14.88 -18.59 -13.39
N VAL A 186 -13.63 -18.29 -13.74
CA VAL A 186 -13.21 -16.95 -14.19
C VAL A 186 -14.08 -16.44 -15.35
N GLU A 187 -14.56 -17.34 -16.21
CA GLU A 187 -15.51 -17.03 -17.28
C GLU A 187 -16.78 -16.35 -16.76
N THR A 188 -17.40 -16.92 -15.73
CA THR A 188 -18.64 -16.42 -15.15
C THR A 188 -18.41 -15.05 -14.53
N VAL A 189 -17.32 -14.88 -13.78
CA VAL A 189 -16.95 -13.58 -13.21
C VAL A 189 -16.77 -12.53 -14.31
N LEU A 190 -16.04 -12.85 -15.38
CA LEU A 190 -15.85 -11.93 -16.51
C LEU A 190 -17.18 -11.63 -17.22
N ASN A 191 -18.05 -12.62 -17.42
CA ASN A 191 -19.37 -12.43 -18.03
C ASN A 191 -20.29 -11.53 -17.20
N ASP A 192 -20.15 -11.54 -15.87
CA ASP A 192 -20.91 -10.64 -14.99
C ASP A 192 -20.33 -9.21 -15.01
N ILE A 193 -19.01 -9.08 -15.09
CA ILE A 193 -18.30 -7.80 -14.95
C ILE A 193 -18.21 -7.02 -16.27
N LEU A 194 -18.01 -7.70 -17.40
CA LEU A 194 -17.84 -7.03 -18.70
C LEU A 194 -19.02 -6.10 -19.06
N PRO A 195 -20.30 -6.50 -18.90
CA PRO A 195 -21.44 -5.61 -19.13
C PRO A 195 -21.46 -4.40 -18.19
N GLN A 196 -21.07 -4.57 -16.92
CA GLN A 196 -20.99 -3.48 -15.94
C GLN A 196 -19.91 -2.46 -16.31
N LEU A 197 -18.87 -2.89 -17.03
CA LEU A 197 -17.82 -2.03 -17.59
C LEU A 197 -18.20 -1.46 -18.98
N GLY A 198 -19.44 -1.66 -19.43
CA GLY A 198 -19.93 -1.16 -20.72
C GLY A 198 -19.59 -2.04 -21.93
N HIS A 199 -19.11 -3.26 -21.70
CA HIS A 199 -18.76 -4.20 -22.75
C HIS A 199 -19.89 -5.23 -22.96
N GLY A 200 -20.64 -5.09 -24.05
CA GLY A 200 -21.75 -5.99 -24.42
C GLY A 200 -21.31 -7.33 -25.02
N VAL A 201 -20.19 -7.89 -24.57
CA VAL A 201 -19.62 -9.15 -25.09
C VAL A 201 -19.56 -10.21 -24.00
N GLN A 202 -19.67 -11.47 -24.42
CA GLN A 202 -19.51 -12.62 -23.54
C GLN A 202 -18.20 -13.34 -23.84
N MET A 203 -17.58 -13.86 -22.77
CA MET A 203 -16.45 -14.76 -22.86
C MET A 203 -16.84 -16.04 -23.58
N PRO A 204 -16.00 -16.54 -24.50
CA PRO A 204 -16.23 -17.85 -25.08
C PRO A 204 -16.11 -18.92 -24.00
N LYS A 205 -16.99 -19.93 -24.08
CA LYS A 205 -16.91 -21.12 -23.23
C LYS A 205 -15.56 -21.78 -23.39
N GLY A 206 -14.92 -22.12 -22.28
CA GLY A 206 -13.63 -22.81 -22.31
C GLY A 206 -13.23 -23.40 -20.96
N GLU A 207 -12.07 -24.03 -20.93
CA GLU A 207 -11.44 -24.43 -19.66
C GLU A 207 -10.89 -23.18 -18.97
N TRP A 208 -11.57 -22.73 -17.93
CA TRP A 208 -11.19 -21.59 -17.11
C TRP A 208 -10.77 -22.07 -15.73
N LEU A 209 -9.87 -21.32 -15.10
CA LEU A 209 -9.52 -21.56 -13.70
C LEU A 209 -10.72 -21.21 -12.82
N LYS A 210 -10.88 -22.00 -11.75
CA LYS A 210 -11.88 -21.76 -10.70
C LYS A 210 -11.30 -20.85 -9.64
N LEU A 211 -12.13 -19.94 -9.14
CA LEU A 211 -11.86 -19.29 -7.87
C LEU A 211 -11.91 -20.35 -6.77
N GLN A 212 -10.79 -20.50 -6.06
CA GLN A 212 -10.70 -21.43 -4.93
C GLN A 212 -11.44 -20.88 -3.71
N ASP A 213 -11.82 -21.79 -2.82
CA ASP A 213 -12.43 -21.48 -1.53
C ASP A 213 -11.65 -20.40 -0.77
N LYS A 214 -12.38 -19.39 -0.26
CA LYS A 214 -11.87 -18.32 0.63
C LYS A 214 -10.82 -17.37 0.00
N GLN A 215 -10.64 -17.39 -1.31
CA GLN A 215 -9.73 -16.44 -1.96
C GLN A 215 -10.45 -15.13 -2.29
N HIS A 216 -9.96 -14.04 -1.70
CA HIS A 216 -10.39 -12.70 -2.08
C HIS A 216 -9.93 -12.37 -3.49
N ALA A 217 -10.85 -11.79 -4.28
CA ALA A 217 -10.59 -11.43 -5.66
C ALA A 217 -10.93 -9.96 -5.93
N ALA A 218 -10.28 -9.43 -6.95
CA ALA A 218 -10.46 -8.07 -7.44
C ALA A 218 -10.43 -8.09 -8.98
N ILE A 219 -11.00 -7.05 -9.59
CA ILE A 219 -10.95 -6.83 -11.02
C ILE A 219 -9.92 -5.77 -11.31
N LEU A 220 -8.91 -6.10 -12.11
CA LEU A 220 -7.96 -5.14 -12.66
C LEU A 220 -8.41 -4.77 -14.07
N HIS A 221 -8.66 -3.49 -14.32
CA HIS A 221 -9.12 -2.95 -15.59
C HIS A 221 -8.12 -1.92 -16.12
N ILE A 222 -7.48 -2.24 -17.24
CA ILE A 222 -6.69 -1.29 -18.03
C ILE A 222 -7.58 -0.79 -19.16
N ARG A 223 -7.96 0.48 -19.10
CA ARG A 223 -9.02 1.01 -19.97
C ARG A 223 -8.57 1.19 -21.41
N ASN A 224 -7.39 1.77 -21.59
CA ASN A 224 -6.88 2.17 -22.90
C ASN A 224 -5.43 1.71 -23.08
N ILE A 225 -5.21 0.80 -24.03
CA ILE A 225 -3.90 0.27 -24.40
C ILE A 225 -3.68 0.56 -25.89
N GLY A 226 -2.75 1.46 -26.19
CA GLY A 226 -2.34 1.77 -27.56
C GLY A 226 -1.32 0.75 -28.06
N ALA A 227 -1.68 -0.03 -29.08
CA ALA A 227 -0.81 -1.02 -29.70
C ALA A 227 -1.17 -1.26 -31.18
N ASP A 228 -0.23 -1.80 -31.96
CA ASP A 228 -0.50 -2.13 -33.37
C ASP A 228 -1.26 -3.45 -33.53
N ASP A 229 -1.14 -4.34 -32.53
CA ASP A 229 -1.72 -5.67 -32.52
C ASP A 229 -2.11 -6.14 -31.10
N ALA A 230 -3.00 -7.15 -31.04
CA ALA A 230 -3.56 -7.66 -29.80
C ALA A 230 -2.53 -8.40 -28.92
N GLU A 231 -1.46 -8.94 -29.50
CA GLU A 231 -0.44 -9.65 -28.73
C GLU A 231 0.48 -8.66 -28.00
N SER A 232 0.86 -7.59 -28.68
CA SER A 232 1.60 -6.47 -28.08
C SER A 232 0.78 -5.77 -26.99
N ALA A 233 -0.53 -5.56 -27.22
CA ALA A 233 -1.44 -5.07 -26.19
C ALA A 233 -1.51 -6.02 -24.98
N ALA A 234 -1.67 -7.33 -25.19
CA ALA A 234 -1.72 -8.32 -24.12
C ALA A 234 -0.43 -8.34 -23.28
N ARG A 235 0.75 -8.26 -23.93
CA ARG A 235 2.04 -8.20 -23.22
C ARG A 235 2.19 -6.94 -22.37
N LEU A 236 1.77 -5.79 -22.90
CA LEU A 236 1.80 -4.55 -22.14
C LEU A 236 0.82 -4.59 -20.98
N ALA A 237 -0.39 -5.12 -21.19
CA ALA A 237 -1.39 -5.30 -20.16
C ALA A 237 -0.89 -6.20 -19.03
N ASP A 238 -0.31 -7.35 -19.37
CA ASP A 238 0.26 -8.29 -18.39
C ASP A 238 1.42 -7.66 -17.61
N ARG A 239 2.33 -6.95 -18.29
CA ARG A 239 3.42 -6.23 -17.61
C ARG A 239 2.89 -5.16 -16.66
N ALA A 240 1.98 -4.31 -17.12
CA ALA A 240 1.42 -3.23 -16.32
C ALA A 240 0.62 -3.76 -15.12
N ALA A 241 -0.12 -4.86 -15.30
CA ALA A 241 -0.78 -5.56 -14.22
C ALA A 241 0.22 -6.10 -13.19
N ASN A 242 1.29 -6.75 -13.64
CA ASN A 242 2.32 -7.26 -12.73
C ASN A 242 3.06 -6.15 -11.98
N ASP A 243 3.45 -5.06 -12.67
CA ASP A 243 4.06 -3.88 -12.03
C ASP A 243 3.15 -3.34 -10.92
N LEU A 244 1.84 -3.28 -11.16
CA LEU A 244 0.88 -2.76 -10.18
C LEU A 244 0.69 -3.73 -9.01
N LEU A 245 0.63 -5.04 -9.30
CA LEU A 245 0.51 -6.07 -8.26
C LEU A 245 1.76 -6.17 -7.38
N ASP A 246 2.95 -5.96 -7.95
CA ASP A 246 4.22 -5.90 -7.21
C ASP A 246 4.26 -4.68 -6.29
N LEU A 247 3.75 -3.54 -6.77
CA LEU A 247 3.61 -2.33 -5.96
C LEU A 247 2.56 -2.48 -4.85
N LEU A 248 1.41 -3.09 -5.15
CA LEU A 248 0.41 -3.42 -4.14
C LEU A 248 0.96 -4.43 -3.11
N ALA A 249 1.84 -5.35 -3.53
CA ALA A 249 2.52 -6.25 -2.62
C ALA A 249 3.46 -5.53 -1.65
N LEU A 250 4.08 -4.41 -2.08
CA LEU A 250 4.85 -3.55 -1.17
C LEU A 250 3.97 -3.06 -0.04
N ARG A 251 2.82 -2.49 -0.36
CA ARG A 251 1.93 -1.85 0.63
C ARG A 251 1.19 -2.84 1.52
N ARG A 252 0.78 -3.98 0.97
CA ARG A 252 -0.13 -4.92 1.65
C ARG A 252 0.54 -6.14 2.27
N GLY A 253 1.80 -6.40 1.92
CA GLY A 253 2.51 -7.59 2.38
C GLY A 253 2.24 -8.86 1.57
N ALA A 254 1.37 -8.82 0.56
CA ALA A 254 1.27 -9.88 -0.43
C ALA A 254 0.86 -9.43 -1.82
N ARG A 255 1.29 -10.23 -2.80
CA ARG A 255 1.08 -10.04 -4.22
C ARG A 255 -0.16 -10.79 -4.70
N GLY A 256 -1.07 -10.08 -5.36
CA GLY A 256 -2.17 -10.72 -6.08
C GLY A 256 -1.67 -11.52 -7.30
N VAL A 257 -2.54 -12.38 -7.85
CA VAL A 257 -2.21 -13.20 -9.03
C VAL A 257 -3.33 -13.11 -10.06
N VAL A 258 -2.98 -12.84 -11.31
CA VAL A 258 -3.92 -12.88 -12.43
C VAL A 258 -4.30 -14.33 -12.72
N LEU A 259 -5.58 -14.67 -12.58
CA LEU A 259 -6.12 -15.99 -12.94
C LEU A 259 -6.54 -16.07 -14.42
N GLY A 260 -6.84 -14.92 -15.01
CA GLY A 260 -7.25 -14.81 -16.40
C GLY A 260 -7.84 -13.45 -16.68
N GLY A 261 -8.15 -13.20 -17.94
CA GLY A 261 -8.72 -11.93 -18.36
C GLY A 261 -9.27 -11.95 -19.77
N ALA A 262 -9.77 -10.79 -20.18
CA ALA A 262 -10.28 -10.49 -21.50
C ALA A 262 -9.54 -9.28 -22.05
N LEU A 263 -8.94 -9.44 -23.24
CA LEU A 263 -8.49 -8.32 -24.04
C LEU A 263 -9.57 -7.99 -25.07
N LEU A 264 -9.95 -6.73 -25.14
CA LEU A 264 -11.07 -6.22 -25.90
C LEU A 264 -10.57 -5.20 -26.91
N HIS A 265 -11.11 -5.23 -28.13
CA HIS A 265 -10.87 -4.22 -29.15
C HIS A 265 -12.20 -3.82 -29.76
N THR A 266 -12.62 -2.56 -29.55
CA THR A 266 -13.84 -2.04 -30.14
C THR A 266 -13.52 -1.37 -31.47
N SER A 267 -14.12 -1.89 -32.53
CA SER A 267 -14.01 -1.39 -33.91
C SER A 267 -15.39 -1.08 -34.48
N GLU A 268 -15.46 -0.50 -35.67
CA GLU A 268 -16.73 -0.30 -36.40
C GLU A 268 -17.51 -1.62 -36.60
N ASN A 269 -16.80 -2.75 -36.66
CA ASN A 269 -17.39 -4.09 -36.81
C ASN A 269 -17.83 -4.73 -35.48
N GLY A 270 -17.84 -3.97 -34.38
CA GLY A 270 -18.15 -4.44 -33.04
C GLY A 270 -16.92 -4.69 -32.17
N THR A 271 -17.15 -5.28 -30.99
CA THR A 271 -16.10 -5.56 -30.00
C THR A 271 -15.57 -6.98 -30.17
N GLN A 272 -14.28 -7.10 -30.46
CA GLN A 272 -13.57 -8.37 -30.50
C GLN A 272 -13.02 -8.70 -29.11
N ILE A 273 -13.06 -9.98 -28.73
CA ILE A 273 -12.58 -10.46 -27.44
C ILE A 273 -11.51 -11.54 -27.62
N ARG A 274 -10.41 -11.41 -26.89
CA ARG A 274 -9.33 -12.41 -26.81
C ARG A 274 -9.15 -12.83 -25.35
N PRO A 275 -9.42 -14.10 -25.01
CA PRO A 275 -9.09 -14.68 -23.71
C PRO A 275 -7.59 -14.54 -23.37
N MET A 276 -7.28 -14.11 -22.15
CA MET A 276 -5.95 -14.14 -21.56
C MET A 276 -5.96 -15.20 -20.46
N ARG A 277 -5.10 -16.22 -20.56
CA ARG A 277 -4.94 -17.28 -19.54
C ARG A 277 -3.59 -17.11 -18.86
N VAL A 278 -3.57 -17.11 -17.53
CA VAL A 278 -2.34 -16.97 -16.73
C VAL A 278 -2.39 -17.96 -15.55
N GLY A 279 -1.21 -18.45 -15.14
CA GLY A 279 -0.97 -19.67 -14.35
C GLY A 279 -1.41 -19.68 -12.87
N PRO A 280 -1.01 -20.73 -12.11
CA PRO A 280 -1.66 -21.13 -10.85
C PRO A 280 -1.37 -20.22 -9.64
N GLY A 281 -2.30 -20.26 -8.67
CA GLY A 281 -2.57 -19.25 -7.63
C GLY A 281 -1.78 -19.29 -6.31
N TYR A 282 -2.18 -18.38 -5.40
CA TYR A 282 -1.44 -17.85 -4.23
C TYR A 282 -2.21 -18.00 -2.88
N HIS A 283 -1.61 -17.63 -1.73
CA HIS A 283 -2.08 -17.92 -0.36
C HIS A 283 -2.47 -16.71 0.53
N GLY A 284 -2.75 -15.53 -0.06
CA GLY A 284 -3.64 -14.48 0.50
C GLY A 284 -3.04 -13.42 1.46
N ASN A 285 -3.66 -12.22 1.45
CA ASN A 285 -3.53 -11.13 2.43
C ASN A 285 -4.74 -11.12 3.38
N LEU A 286 -4.56 -10.71 4.64
CA LEU A 286 -5.62 -10.72 5.68
C LEU A 286 -6.10 -9.34 6.17
N ALA A 287 -5.58 -8.23 5.63
CA ALA A 287 -5.90 -6.88 6.09
C ALA A 287 -6.54 -6.03 4.98
N VAL A 288 -7.43 -5.08 5.33
CA VAL A 288 -8.13 -4.12 4.44
C VAL A 288 -8.12 -2.68 4.94
N GLY A 289 -8.47 -1.74 4.05
CA GLY A 289 -8.65 -0.32 4.34
C GLY A 289 -7.35 0.49 4.37
N VAL A 290 -7.43 1.75 4.77
CA VAL A 290 -6.30 2.71 4.76
C VAL A 290 -5.11 2.21 5.57
N ILE A 291 -5.35 1.60 6.75
CA ILE A 291 -4.31 0.99 7.60
C ILE A 291 -3.57 -0.15 6.86
N SER A 292 -4.21 -0.77 5.88
CA SER A 292 -3.64 -1.83 5.04
C SER A 292 -3.00 -1.30 3.75
N GLY A 293 -2.81 0.01 3.64
CA GLY A 293 -2.22 0.65 2.47
C GLY A 293 -3.19 0.77 1.28
N GLU A 294 -4.48 1.01 1.52
CA GLU A 294 -5.46 1.41 0.49
C GLU A 294 -5.58 2.94 0.43
N ASP A 295 -4.51 3.62 0.04
CA ASP A 295 -4.54 5.08 -0.22
C ASP A 295 -4.03 5.35 -1.65
N THR A 296 -4.91 5.82 -2.54
CA THR A 296 -4.59 5.86 -3.97
C THR A 296 -3.54 6.90 -4.29
N ARG A 297 -3.42 7.98 -3.51
CA ARG A 297 -2.39 9.01 -3.71
C ARG A 297 -0.99 8.44 -3.51
N THR A 298 -0.75 7.73 -2.41
CA THR A 298 0.54 7.04 -2.20
C THR A 298 0.78 6.00 -3.29
N LEU A 299 -0.26 5.26 -3.71
CA LEU A 299 -0.11 4.28 -4.79
C LEU A 299 0.31 4.93 -6.11
N LEU A 300 -0.31 6.05 -6.48
CA LEU A 300 -0.02 6.82 -7.68
C LEU A 300 1.40 7.41 -7.67
N ALA A 301 1.82 7.96 -6.52
CA ALA A 301 3.17 8.51 -6.34
C ALA A 301 4.23 7.41 -6.50
N LEU A 302 4.06 6.28 -5.80
CA LEU A 302 4.99 5.15 -5.89
C LEU A 302 4.97 4.50 -7.29
N TRP A 303 3.81 4.44 -7.95
CA TRP A 303 3.71 3.98 -9.33
C TRP A 303 4.54 4.86 -10.25
N SER A 304 4.36 6.18 -10.17
CA SER A 304 5.08 7.15 -10.99
C SER A 304 6.59 7.04 -10.77
N ALA A 305 7.04 6.93 -9.52
CA ALA A 305 8.44 6.69 -9.18
C ALA A 305 8.97 5.37 -9.74
N SER A 306 8.20 4.28 -9.65
CA SER A 306 8.61 2.98 -10.19
C SER A 306 8.71 2.99 -11.72
N GLN A 307 7.83 3.70 -12.42
CA GLN A 307 7.88 3.80 -13.88
C GLN A 307 9.06 4.66 -14.36
N ALA A 308 9.51 5.61 -13.54
CA ALA A 308 10.67 6.45 -13.83
C ALA A 308 12.02 5.71 -13.70
N ASP A 309 12.10 4.67 -12.86
CA ASP A 309 13.34 3.90 -12.64
C ASP A 309 13.16 2.39 -12.87
N GLY A 310 13.85 1.86 -13.89
CA GLY A 310 13.87 0.42 -14.18
C GLY A 310 14.38 -0.45 -13.02
N ARG A 311 15.28 0.06 -12.16
CA ARG A 311 15.79 -0.65 -10.98
C ARG A 311 14.70 -0.83 -9.93
N ALA A 312 13.89 0.20 -9.69
CA ALA A 312 12.77 0.13 -8.76
C ALA A 312 11.81 -1.01 -9.12
N ARG A 313 11.44 -1.13 -10.41
CA ARG A 313 10.59 -2.23 -10.90
C ARG A 313 11.22 -3.59 -10.72
N LEU A 314 12.51 -3.72 -11.05
CA LEU A 314 13.23 -4.97 -10.85
C LEU A 314 13.21 -5.39 -9.37
N TRP A 315 13.53 -4.47 -8.46
CA TRP A 315 13.57 -4.73 -7.03
C TRP A 315 12.19 -5.04 -6.43
N LEU A 316 11.15 -4.33 -6.86
CA LEU A 316 9.76 -4.63 -6.51
C LEU A 316 9.39 -6.06 -6.94
N SER A 317 9.74 -6.43 -8.16
CA SER A 317 9.46 -7.77 -8.70
C SER A 317 10.21 -8.86 -7.94
N MET A 318 11.50 -8.65 -7.64
CA MET A 318 12.29 -9.56 -6.81
C MET A 318 11.68 -9.75 -5.41
N ARG A 319 11.20 -8.68 -4.78
CA ARG A 319 10.49 -8.77 -3.49
C ARG A 319 9.19 -9.55 -3.64
N ALA A 320 8.42 -9.26 -4.67
CA ALA A 320 7.13 -9.90 -4.91
C ALA A 320 7.29 -11.41 -5.20
N ASP A 321 8.34 -11.80 -5.90
CA ASP A 321 8.72 -13.20 -6.11
C ASP A 321 9.18 -13.87 -4.82
N ALA A 322 9.98 -13.18 -3.99
CA ALA A 322 10.33 -13.68 -2.67
C ALA A 322 9.09 -13.90 -1.78
N LEU A 323 8.09 -13.02 -1.80
CA LEU A 323 6.84 -13.21 -1.03
C LEU A 323 5.98 -14.39 -1.52
N ARG A 324 6.14 -14.80 -2.78
CA ARG A 324 5.40 -15.92 -3.36
C ARG A 324 5.96 -17.28 -2.97
N ASP A 325 7.20 -17.35 -2.51
CA ASP A 325 7.78 -18.64 -2.12
C ASP A 325 7.08 -19.16 -0.86
N SER A 326 6.48 -20.36 -0.96
CA SER A 326 5.83 -21.02 0.17
C SER A 326 6.80 -21.30 1.33
N ARG A 327 8.09 -21.44 1.02
CA ARG A 327 9.12 -21.80 1.99
C ARG A 327 9.73 -20.54 2.60
N ALA A 328 9.56 -20.39 3.91
CA ALA A 328 10.06 -19.23 4.64
C ALA A 328 11.59 -19.03 4.51
N ASP A 329 12.36 -20.10 4.38
CA ASP A 329 13.82 -20.04 4.17
C ASP A 329 14.20 -19.45 2.80
N TYR A 330 13.42 -19.72 1.76
CA TYR A 330 13.62 -19.13 0.43
C TYR A 330 13.13 -17.69 0.36
N ARG A 331 12.04 -17.35 1.06
CA ARG A 331 11.62 -15.95 1.23
C ARG A 331 12.72 -15.13 1.88
N PHE A 332 13.23 -15.61 3.01
CA PHE A 332 14.35 -15.00 3.72
C PHE A 332 15.56 -14.80 2.80
N PHE A 333 15.96 -15.85 2.08
CA PHE A 333 17.07 -15.81 1.15
C PHE A 333 16.87 -14.77 0.03
N GLY A 334 15.67 -14.72 -0.57
CA GLY A 334 15.32 -13.75 -1.60
C GLY A 334 15.37 -12.30 -1.09
N MET A 335 14.78 -12.05 0.09
CA MET A 335 14.80 -10.71 0.72
C MET A 335 16.23 -10.26 1.07
N PHE A 336 17.07 -11.18 1.58
CA PHE A 336 18.45 -10.87 1.91
C PHE A 336 19.26 -10.50 0.67
N ASN A 337 19.18 -11.31 -0.39
CA ASN A 337 19.91 -11.03 -1.63
C ASN A 337 19.42 -9.74 -2.29
N LEU A 338 18.13 -9.40 -2.15
CA LEU A 338 17.60 -8.12 -2.62
C LEU A 338 18.23 -6.94 -1.85
N LEU A 339 18.26 -6.99 -0.52
CA LEU A 339 18.91 -5.95 0.30
C LEU A 339 20.41 -5.82 -0.02
N GLU A 340 21.11 -6.95 -0.19
CA GLU A 340 22.52 -6.99 -0.59
C GLU A 340 22.72 -6.33 -1.97
N ALA A 341 21.87 -6.65 -2.95
CA ALA A 341 21.93 -6.06 -4.29
C ALA A 341 21.67 -4.55 -4.28
N ILE A 342 20.66 -4.09 -3.53
CA ILE A 342 20.37 -2.66 -3.36
C ILE A 342 21.56 -1.95 -2.71
N ALA A 343 22.13 -2.54 -1.66
CA ALA A 343 23.27 -1.95 -0.97
C ALA A 343 24.50 -1.78 -1.89
N HIS A 344 24.83 -2.79 -2.71
CA HIS A 344 25.94 -2.70 -3.65
C HIS A 344 25.72 -1.72 -4.80
N GLU A 345 24.47 -1.51 -5.21
CA GLU A 345 24.13 -0.54 -6.24
C GLU A 345 24.21 0.90 -5.72
N LEU A 346 23.77 1.13 -4.48
CA LEU A 346 23.63 2.49 -3.92
C LEU A 346 24.84 2.95 -3.11
N LEU A 347 25.58 2.04 -2.49
CA LEU A 347 26.61 2.37 -1.50
C LEU A 347 28.02 2.03 -2.00
N PRO A 348 29.04 2.84 -1.65
CA PRO A 348 30.41 2.61 -2.10
C PRO A 348 31.11 1.47 -1.33
N ASP A 349 31.54 0.44 -2.06
CA ASP A 349 32.16 -0.80 -1.54
C ASP A 349 33.30 -0.65 -0.51
N THR A 350 34.12 0.40 -0.63
CA THR A 350 35.40 0.52 0.10
C THR A 350 35.28 1.21 1.46
N HIS A 351 34.11 1.76 1.80
CA HIS A 351 33.95 2.46 3.06
C HIS A 351 33.89 1.48 4.25
N PRO A 352 34.68 1.75 5.32
CA PRO A 352 34.56 1.00 6.56
C PRO A 352 33.15 1.13 7.14
N VAL A 353 32.63 0.02 7.64
CA VAL A 353 31.34 -0.02 8.32
C VAL A 353 31.55 0.37 9.77
N VAL A 354 30.79 1.35 10.25
CA VAL A 354 30.90 1.91 11.61
C VAL A 354 29.64 1.66 12.44
N ASP A 355 29.81 1.59 13.75
CA ASP A 355 28.72 1.57 14.73
C ASP A 355 28.14 2.98 14.98
N ASP A 356 27.17 3.06 15.88
CA ASP A 356 26.50 4.33 16.24
C ASP A 356 27.45 5.34 16.92
N ALA A 357 28.58 4.88 17.46
CA ALA A 357 29.63 5.71 18.04
C ALA A 357 30.73 6.08 17.01
N GLY A 358 30.56 5.70 15.75
CA GLY A 358 31.52 5.93 14.67
C GLY A 358 32.75 5.01 14.72
N GLN A 359 32.75 3.96 15.54
CA GLN A 359 33.84 3.00 15.63
C GLN A 359 33.69 1.93 14.53
N PRO A 360 34.77 1.58 13.81
CA PRO A 360 34.69 0.57 12.77
C PRO A 360 34.45 -0.82 13.35
N PHE A 361 33.52 -1.57 12.75
CA PHE A 361 33.38 -2.99 13.07
C PHE A 361 34.58 -3.76 12.53
N VAL A 362 35.15 -4.63 13.37
CA VAL A 362 36.31 -5.47 13.01
C VAL A 362 35.91 -6.92 12.79
N MET A 363 36.46 -7.51 11.74
CA MET A 363 36.38 -8.93 11.40
C MET A 363 37.68 -9.62 11.83
N SER A 364 37.57 -10.77 12.49
CA SER A 364 38.73 -11.62 12.79
C SER A 364 39.10 -12.45 11.56
N MET A 365 40.23 -12.14 10.92
CA MET A 365 40.76 -12.90 9.77
C MET A 365 41.88 -13.87 10.17
N GLY A 366 41.77 -14.47 11.36
CA GLY A 366 42.75 -15.41 11.89
C GLY A 366 44.17 -14.83 11.89
N LYS A 367 45.07 -15.43 11.10
CA LYS A 367 46.50 -15.05 11.03
C LYS A 367 46.76 -13.63 10.49
N ARG A 368 45.79 -12.99 9.83
CA ARG A 368 45.95 -11.65 9.24
C ARG A 368 45.62 -10.50 10.20
N GLY A 369 45.26 -10.80 11.44
CA GLY A 369 44.81 -9.79 12.41
C GLY A 369 43.39 -9.29 12.13
N PRO A 370 42.89 -8.34 12.95
CA PRO A 370 41.59 -7.73 12.75
C PRO A 370 41.61 -6.85 11.48
N VAL A 371 40.60 -7.02 10.63
CA VAL A 371 40.39 -6.19 9.43
C VAL A 371 39.02 -5.54 9.54
N ASN A 372 38.87 -4.27 9.17
CA ASN A 372 37.58 -3.59 9.22
C ASN A 372 36.59 -4.25 8.25
N TYR A 373 35.34 -4.41 8.69
CA TYR A 373 34.24 -4.68 7.78
C TYR A 373 34.09 -3.50 6.81
N THR A 374 33.83 -3.80 5.55
CA THR A 374 33.46 -2.84 4.52
C THR A 374 32.14 -3.26 3.88
N MET A 375 31.62 -2.41 3.00
CA MET A 375 30.40 -2.70 2.25
C MET A 375 30.60 -3.80 1.20
N LYS A 376 31.83 -4.29 0.97
CA LYS A 376 32.10 -5.49 0.14
C LYS A 376 31.58 -6.78 0.75
N GLN A 377 31.38 -6.82 2.07
CA GLN A 377 30.84 -7.99 2.73
C GLN A 377 29.33 -7.82 2.91
N ALA A 378 28.55 -8.86 2.60
CA ALA A 378 27.10 -8.87 2.70
C ALA A 378 26.55 -8.26 4.00
N ARG A 379 27.11 -8.66 5.15
CA ARG A 379 26.74 -8.12 6.48
C ARG A 379 26.94 -6.60 6.55
N GLY A 380 28.07 -6.12 6.03
CA GLY A 380 28.44 -4.72 6.03
C GLY A 380 27.58 -3.88 5.09
N ALA A 381 27.29 -4.41 3.90
CA ALA A 381 26.42 -3.80 2.91
C ALA A 381 25.00 -3.57 3.48
N VAL A 382 24.38 -4.63 4.02
CA VAL A 382 23.02 -4.57 4.57
C VAL A 382 22.95 -3.69 5.82
N TRP A 383 23.97 -3.71 6.69
CA TRP A 383 24.03 -2.80 7.84
C TRP A 383 24.08 -1.33 7.42
N ALA A 384 24.96 -0.99 6.47
CA ALA A 384 25.10 0.37 5.99
C ALA A 384 23.79 0.85 5.34
N LEU A 385 23.12 -0.01 4.57
CA LEU A 385 21.80 0.28 4.01
C LEU A 385 20.76 0.53 5.11
N ALA A 386 20.70 -0.32 6.13
CA ALA A 386 19.78 -0.13 7.25
C ALA A 386 20.02 1.20 7.98
N GLN A 387 21.27 1.65 8.14
CA GLN A 387 21.57 2.97 8.68
C GLN A 387 21.01 4.10 7.81
N HIS A 388 21.20 4.03 6.49
CA HIS A 388 20.66 5.05 5.58
C HIS A 388 19.13 5.10 5.66
N VAL A 389 18.47 3.94 5.64
CA VAL A 389 17.01 3.81 5.77
C VAL A 389 16.53 4.38 7.12
N SER A 390 17.20 4.07 8.23
CA SER A 390 16.82 4.60 9.56
C SER A 390 17.00 6.10 9.73
N ARG A 391 17.82 6.74 8.87
CA ARG A 391 17.96 8.20 8.83
C ARG A 391 16.93 8.84 7.92
N ALA A 392 16.52 8.13 6.86
CA ALA A 392 15.49 8.55 5.93
C ALA A 392 14.07 8.42 6.49
N PHE A 393 13.81 7.45 7.37
CA PHE A 393 12.53 7.23 8.02
C PHE A 393 12.58 7.45 9.53
N PRO A 394 11.44 7.77 10.18
CA PRO A 394 11.33 7.78 11.64
C PRO A 394 11.34 6.36 12.24
N THR A 395 12.13 5.45 11.68
CA THR A 395 12.26 4.05 12.10
C THR A 395 13.64 3.84 12.71
N SER A 396 13.67 3.50 14.00
CA SER A 396 14.92 3.16 14.69
C SER A 396 15.58 1.89 14.12
N LEU A 397 16.91 1.77 14.16
CA LEU A 397 17.60 0.53 13.80
C LEU A 397 17.13 -0.68 14.64
N SER A 398 16.73 -0.43 15.89
CA SER A 398 16.15 -1.46 16.76
C SER A 398 14.86 -2.06 16.22
N SER A 399 14.13 -1.35 15.35
CA SER A 399 12.93 -1.87 14.69
C SER A 399 13.22 -3.06 13.76
N TYR A 400 14.47 -3.20 13.30
CA TYR A 400 14.94 -4.32 12.48
C TYR A 400 15.67 -5.39 13.29
N SER A 401 15.77 -5.22 14.61
CA SER A 401 16.46 -6.14 15.51
C SER A 401 15.47 -7.00 16.30
N SER A 402 15.88 -8.22 16.61
CA SER A 402 15.10 -9.15 17.42
C SER A 402 15.31 -8.79 18.88
N ARG A 403 14.23 -8.49 19.61
CA ARG A 403 14.25 -8.39 21.08
C ARG A 403 14.78 -9.70 21.66
N ARG A 404 15.75 -9.62 22.58
CA ARG A 404 16.35 -10.79 23.21
C ARG A 404 15.90 -10.89 24.65
N TYR A 405 15.69 -12.11 25.12
CA TYR A 405 15.36 -12.38 26.51
C TYR A 405 16.55 -13.08 27.16
N VAL A 406 17.18 -12.39 28.12
CA VAL A 406 18.32 -12.93 28.89
C VAL A 406 17.87 -13.28 30.30
N PRO A 407 18.52 -14.25 30.98
CA PRO A 407 18.24 -14.53 32.39
C PRO A 407 18.36 -13.25 33.23
N ASP A 408 17.32 -12.94 34.00
CA ASP A 408 17.31 -11.80 34.90
C ASP A 408 18.01 -12.18 36.20
N PRO A 409 19.22 -11.64 36.50
CA PRO A 409 19.92 -11.96 37.73
C PRO A 409 19.16 -11.53 38.99
N SER A 410 18.17 -10.63 38.85
CA SER A 410 17.34 -10.16 39.96
C SER A 410 16.11 -11.04 40.23
N LYS A 411 15.76 -11.96 39.31
CA LYS A 411 14.59 -12.84 39.43
C LYS A 411 14.96 -14.27 39.02
N PRO A 412 15.13 -15.21 39.98
CA PRO A 412 15.39 -16.61 39.66
C PRO A 412 14.29 -17.17 38.73
N GLY A 413 14.68 -17.62 37.53
CA GLY A 413 13.76 -18.09 36.49
C GLY A 413 13.05 -16.97 35.68
N GLY A 414 13.30 -15.70 36.01
CA GLY A 414 12.84 -14.55 35.24
C GLY A 414 13.71 -14.29 34.01
N LEU A 415 13.10 -13.75 32.96
CA LEU A 415 13.78 -13.26 31.77
C LEU A 415 13.66 -11.74 31.73
N LYS A 416 14.76 -11.06 31.44
CA LYS A 416 14.82 -9.62 31.16
C LYS A 416 14.88 -9.43 29.65
N GLU A 417 13.98 -8.60 29.14
CA GLU A 417 14.03 -8.12 27.76
C GLU A 417 15.21 -7.16 27.60
N VAL A 418 16.00 -7.37 26.56
CA VAL A 418 17.13 -6.54 26.16
C VAL A 418 16.92 -6.16 24.70
N ASP A 419 17.18 -4.89 24.39
CA ASP A 419 17.10 -4.40 23.03
C ASP A 419 17.98 -5.25 22.10
N GLY A 420 17.44 -5.52 20.92
CA GLY A 420 18.15 -6.28 19.91
C GLY A 420 19.37 -5.52 19.40
N ASP A 421 20.42 -6.27 19.05
CA ASP A 421 21.61 -5.74 18.40
C ASP A 421 21.54 -6.16 16.93
N LEU A 422 21.09 -5.23 16.06
CA LEU A 422 20.92 -5.51 14.64
C LEU A 422 22.24 -5.98 14.01
N TRP A 423 23.40 -5.48 14.45
CA TRP A 423 24.67 -5.95 13.91
C TRP A 423 24.88 -7.44 14.22
N LYS A 424 24.59 -7.88 15.46
CA LYS A 424 24.63 -9.31 15.81
C LYS A 424 23.60 -10.12 15.02
N ASP A 425 22.39 -9.61 14.85
CA ASP A 425 21.35 -10.29 14.07
C ASP A 425 21.75 -10.43 12.59
N LEU A 426 22.42 -9.45 12.00
CA LEU A 426 22.91 -9.53 10.62
C LEU A 426 23.96 -10.63 10.41
N LYS A 427 24.76 -10.97 11.43
CA LYS A 427 25.63 -12.17 11.35
C LYS A 427 24.77 -13.40 11.13
N LEU A 428 23.72 -13.54 11.96
CA LEU A 428 22.81 -14.65 11.92
C LEU A 428 22.03 -14.69 10.59
N TRP A 429 21.68 -13.54 10.03
CA TRP A 429 21.06 -13.44 8.70
C TRP A 429 21.98 -14.00 7.61
N VAL A 430 23.27 -13.61 7.63
CA VAL A 430 24.27 -14.13 6.69
C VAL A 430 24.45 -15.64 6.84
N ASP A 431 24.47 -16.15 8.07
CA ASP A 431 24.61 -17.59 8.34
C ASP A 431 23.42 -18.39 7.79
N VAL A 432 22.19 -17.89 7.97
CA VAL A 432 20.96 -18.46 7.38
C VAL A 432 21.01 -18.41 5.86
N ARG A 433 21.32 -17.24 5.28
CA ARG A 433 21.42 -17.05 3.83
C ARG A 433 22.42 -18.02 3.21
N ASN A 434 23.60 -18.17 3.81
CA ASN A 434 24.63 -19.09 3.32
C ASN A 434 24.21 -20.55 3.47
N LEU A 435 23.48 -20.89 4.54
CA LEU A 435 22.95 -22.24 4.71
C LEU A 435 21.94 -22.58 3.60
N VAL A 436 20.99 -21.69 3.29
CA VAL A 436 20.03 -21.89 2.19
C VAL A 436 20.76 -21.96 0.84
N ALA A 437 21.76 -21.11 0.61
CA ALA A 437 22.53 -21.12 -0.64
C ALA A 437 23.29 -22.44 -0.88
N HIS A 438 23.88 -23.02 0.18
CA HIS A 438 24.72 -24.21 0.06
C HIS A 438 23.95 -25.52 0.20
N GLU A 439 22.95 -25.57 1.09
CA GLU A 439 22.23 -26.80 1.44
C GLU A 439 20.79 -26.83 0.86
N GLY A 440 20.35 -25.75 0.22
CA GLY A 440 19.01 -25.64 -0.36
C GLY A 440 17.87 -25.58 0.65
N THR A 441 18.17 -25.54 1.95
CA THR A 441 17.17 -25.41 3.03
C THR A 441 17.84 -25.21 4.40
N ILE A 442 17.09 -24.65 5.36
CA ILE A 442 17.46 -24.68 6.79
C ILE A 442 16.93 -25.90 7.55
N ARG A 443 16.14 -26.77 6.90
CA ARG A 443 15.52 -27.98 7.46
C ARG A 443 16.19 -29.23 6.89
N SER A 444 16.30 -30.30 7.66
CA SER A 444 16.86 -31.58 7.18
C SER A 444 15.78 -32.40 6.47
N PRO A 445 16.15 -33.46 5.72
CA PRO A 445 15.18 -34.31 5.04
C PRO A 445 14.13 -34.95 5.96
N SER A 446 14.43 -35.12 7.26
CA SER A 446 13.49 -35.62 8.27
C SER A 446 12.58 -34.53 8.85
N GLY A 447 12.58 -33.32 8.28
CA GLY A 447 11.87 -32.15 8.80
C GLY A 447 12.52 -31.51 10.02
N THR A 448 13.55 -32.14 10.60
CA THR A 448 14.30 -31.63 11.75
C THR A 448 15.17 -30.45 11.31
N PRO A 449 15.24 -29.30 12.00
CA PRO A 449 16.06 -28.18 11.56
C PRO A 449 17.54 -28.59 11.31
N LEU A 450 18.11 -28.34 10.12
CA LEU A 450 19.55 -28.59 9.80
C LEU A 450 20.49 -27.81 10.70
N VAL A 451 19.92 -26.81 11.37
CA VAL A 451 20.54 -25.99 12.39
C VAL A 451 21.23 -26.82 13.50
N GLY A 452 20.82 -28.08 13.71
CA GLY A 452 21.51 -29.01 14.63
C GLY A 452 22.90 -29.49 14.16
N LYS A 453 23.23 -29.46 12.86
CA LYS A 453 24.55 -29.86 12.33
C LYS A 453 25.60 -28.74 12.41
N ARG A 454 25.16 -27.49 12.50
CA ARG A 454 25.99 -26.30 12.79
C ARG A 454 25.56 -25.74 14.14
N GLY A 455 25.79 -26.49 15.22
CA GLY A 455 25.16 -26.33 16.54
C GLY A 455 25.01 -24.89 17.06
N ASP A 456 25.95 -23.99 16.73
CA ASP A 456 25.91 -22.58 17.11
C ASP A 456 24.69 -21.84 16.53
N LEU A 457 24.32 -22.08 15.27
CA LEU A 457 23.18 -21.42 14.63
C LEU A 457 21.85 -21.79 15.32
N GLY A 458 21.75 -23.02 15.82
CA GLY A 458 20.54 -23.56 16.43
C GLY A 458 20.32 -22.99 17.82
N ALA A 459 21.40 -22.87 18.57
CA ALA A 459 21.40 -22.19 19.86
C ALA A 459 21.08 -20.69 19.70
N GLU A 460 21.68 -20.02 18.71
CA GLU A 460 21.42 -18.60 18.42
C GLU A 460 19.95 -18.36 18.05
N LEU A 461 19.35 -19.17 17.17
CA LEU A 461 17.92 -19.04 16.84
C LEU A 461 17.01 -19.31 18.05
N LYS A 462 17.29 -20.34 18.86
CA LYS A 462 16.51 -20.61 20.07
C LYS A 462 16.56 -19.48 21.09
N ALA A 463 17.68 -18.77 21.16
CA ALA A 463 17.86 -17.63 22.04
C ALA A 463 17.07 -16.39 21.61
N LEU A 464 16.63 -16.32 20.34
CA LEU A 464 15.77 -15.26 19.84
C LEU A 464 14.28 -15.48 20.15
N ALA A 465 13.85 -16.72 20.35
CA ALA A 465 12.45 -17.03 20.62
C ALA A 465 11.98 -16.50 21.98
N ASN A 466 10.68 -16.19 22.08
CA ASN A 466 10.03 -15.87 23.34
C ASN A 466 8.76 -16.74 23.55
N PRO A 467 8.74 -17.63 24.56
CA PRO A 467 9.85 -17.98 25.44
C PRO A 467 11.01 -18.63 24.65
N PRO A 468 12.26 -18.53 25.14
CA PRO A 468 13.42 -19.15 24.49
C PRO A 468 13.25 -20.67 24.40
N GLY A 469 13.66 -21.27 23.28
CA GLY A 469 13.68 -22.73 23.13
C GLY A 469 13.25 -23.26 21.77
N ASP A 470 12.54 -22.46 20.98
CA ASP A 470 12.07 -22.85 19.64
C ASP A 470 12.86 -22.13 18.54
N ALA A 471 13.65 -22.89 17.77
CA ALA A 471 14.42 -22.34 16.66
C ALA A 471 13.52 -21.87 15.50
N GLU A 472 12.33 -22.44 15.33
CA GLU A 472 11.39 -22.01 14.30
C GLU A 472 10.80 -20.63 14.61
N VAL A 473 10.45 -20.38 15.88
CA VAL A 473 10.01 -19.06 16.33
C VAL A 473 11.12 -18.02 16.16
N GLY A 474 12.36 -18.37 16.54
CA GLY A 474 13.52 -17.50 16.32
C GLY A 474 13.75 -17.18 14.83
N PHE A 475 13.64 -18.17 13.95
CA PHE A 475 13.76 -17.96 12.51
C PHE A 475 12.61 -17.12 11.93
N TRP A 476 11.38 -17.30 12.45
CA TRP A 476 10.24 -16.48 12.08
C TRP A 476 10.47 -15.00 12.44
N LEU A 477 11.02 -14.70 13.62
CA LEU A 477 11.35 -13.33 14.02
C LEU A 477 12.39 -12.69 13.08
N LEU A 478 13.44 -13.44 12.70
CA LEU A 478 14.41 -12.95 11.71
C LEU A 478 13.76 -12.68 10.35
N SER A 479 12.91 -13.59 9.89
CA SER A 479 12.16 -13.43 8.63
C SER A 479 11.28 -12.17 8.65
N ARG A 480 10.60 -11.89 9.76
CA ARG A 480 9.83 -10.66 9.91
C ARG A 480 10.70 -9.41 9.86
N ASN A 481 11.85 -9.42 10.53
CA ASN A 481 12.73 -8.26 10.59
C ASN A 481 13.37 -7.94 9.23
N ILE A 482 13.76 -8.96 8.47
CA ILE A 482 14.29 -8.74 7.13
C ILE A 482 13.20 -8.26 6.17
N GLU A 483 11.98 -8.80 6.25
CA GLU A 483 10.83 -8.33 5.46
C GLU A 483 10.52 -6.85 5.76
N ALA A 484 10.58 -6.43 7.03
CA ALA A 484 10.41 -5.04 7.44
C ALA A 484 11.51 -4.14 6.87
N LEU A 485 12.78 -4.53 6.98
CA LEU A 485 13.89 -3.75 6.42
C LEU A 485 13.79 -3.66 4.89
N THR A 486 13.42 -4.74 4.19
CA THR A 486 13.20 -4.71 2.73
C THR A 486 12.03 -3.80 2.35
N HIS A 487 10.93 -3.84 3.11
CA HIS A 487 9.78 -2.95 2.88
C HIS A 487 10.18 -1.48 3.03
N ASP A 488 10.83 -1.11 4.14
CA ASP A 488 11.27 0.26 4.39
C ASP A 488 12.31 0.71 3.36
N THR A 489 13.27 -0.15 3.00
CA THR A 489 14.27 0.17 1.97
C THR A 489 13.62 0.56 0.64
N LEU A 490 12.66 -0.24 0.15
CA LEU A 490 11.99 0.04 -1.12
C LEU A 490 11.11 1.29 -1.04
N ASN A 491 10.44 1.53 0.09
CA ASN A 491 9.69 2.77 0.29
C ASN A 491 10.61 3.99 0.32
N ALA A 492 11.78 3.91 0.97
CA ALA A 492 12.75 5.01 1.02
C ALA A 492 13.22 5.34 -0.39
N TYR A 493 13.57 4.30 -1.15
CA TYR A 493 14.02 4.42 -2.52
C TYR A 493 12.97 5.06 -3.44
N LEU A 494 11.74 4.53 -3.43
CA LEU A 494 10.64 5.04 -4.26
C LEU A 494 10.24 6.48 -3.89
N ARG A 495 10.52 6.93 -2.66
CA ARG A 495 10.31 8.30 -2.21
C ARG A 495 11.52 9.22 -2.49
N GLY A 496 12.59 8.71 -3.11
CA GLY A 496 13.80 9.47 -3.41
C GLY A 496 14.63 9.84 -2.18
N LEU A 497 14.57 9.02 -1.12
CA LEU A 497 15.28 9.25 0.15
C LEU A 497 16.60 8.47 0.26
N LEU A 498 16.94 7.62 -0.73
CA LEU A 498 18.17 6.82 -0.80
C LEU A 498 19.02 7.17 -2.02
#